data_AF-A0A8T6V2G1-F1
#
_entry.id   AF-A0A8T6V2G1-F1
#
_cell.length_a   1.000
_cell.length_b   1.000
_cell.length_c   1.000
_cell.angle_alpha   90.00
_cell.angle_beta   90.00
_cell.angle_gamma   90.00
#
_symmetry.space_group_name_H-M   'P 1'
#
loop_
_entity.id
_entity.type
_entity.pdbx_description
1 polymer ?
#
loop_
_entity_poly.entity_id
_entity_poly.type
_entity_poly.pdbx_seq_one_letter_code
_entity_poly.pdbx_strand_id
1 'polypeptide(L)' 'MRVAVVDKEKCRTDKCDQVCIRFCPMVRTRKEAIRLDDEGKAHIS' A
#
# COMPACT_ATOMS: atom_id res chain seq x y z
N MET A 1 2.72 -17.99 -8.33
CA MET A 1 2.23 -16.59 -8.27
C MET A 1 2.60 -16.02 -6.91
N ARG A 2 3.19 -14.81 -6.82
CA ARG A 2 3.56 -14.16 -5.54
C ARG A 2 2.72 -12.88 -5.39
N VAL A 3 2.18 -12.66 -4.19
CA VAL A 3 1.34 -11.50 -3.86
C VAL A 3 1.81 -10.92 -2.52
N ALA A 4 1.77 -9.60 -2.39
CA ALA A 4 2.09 -8.92 -1.14
C ALA A 4 0.83 -8.81 -0.25
N VAL A 5 0.99 -8.95 1.06
CA VAL A 5 -0.11 -8.84 2.04
C VAL A 5 0.27 -7.78 3.07
N VAL A 6 -0.69 -6.95 3.47
CA VAL A 6 -0.55 -5.97 4.54
C VAL A 6 -1.39 -6.40 5.72
N ASP A 7 -0.77 -6.40 6.90
CA ASP A 7 -1.45 -6.56 8.18
C ASP A 7 -2.08 -5.21 8.58
N LYS A 8 -3.42 -5.15 8.56
CA LYS A 8 -4.20 -3.94 8.85
C LYS A 8 -4.14 -3.50 10.32
N GLU A 9 -3.73 -4.37 11.24
CA GLU A 9 -3.59 -4.01 12.66
C GLU A 9 -2.25 -3.31 12.92
N LYS A 10 -1.22 -3.70 12.16
CA LYS A 10 0.11 -3.07 12.23
C LYS A 10 0.28 -1.89 11.27
N CYS A 11 -0.58 -1.76 10.26
CA CYS A 11 -0.54 -0.64 9.33
C CYS A 11 -0.89 0.68 10.04
N ARG A 12 0.08 1.59 10.09
CA ARG A 12 -0.04 2.91 10.72
C ARG A 12 0.31 4.01 9.75
N THR A 13 -0.67 4.47 8.99
CA THR A 13 -0.48 5.47 7.92
C THR A 13 -0.19 6.87 8.47
N ASP A 14 -0.60 7.14 9.71
CA ASP A 14 -0.25 8.34 10.48
C ASP A 14 1.24 8.43 10.81
N LYS A 15 1.91 7.28 10.97
CA LYS A 15 3.34 7.16 11.32
C LYS A 15 4.19 6.62 10.17
N CYS A 16 3.60 6.45 8.99
CA CYS A 16 4.25 5.92 7.82
C CYS A 16 4.25 6.98 6.74
N ASP A 17 5.42 7.28 6.18
CA ASP A 17 5.53 8.20 5.04
C ASP A 17 5.03 7.56 3.72
N GLN A 18 4.09 6.61 3.76
CA GLN A 18 3.50 5.93 2.60
C GLN A 18 4.55 5.35 1.64
N VAL A 19 5.64 4.82 2.19
CA VAL A 19 6.77 4.29 1.41
C VAL A 19 6.36 3.13 0.50
N CYS A 20 5.36 2.36 0.90
CA CYS A 20 4.79 1.27 0.10
C CYS A 20 4.25 1.80 -1.24
N ILE A 21 3.61 2.96 -1.28
CA ILE A 21 3.07 3.56 -2.50
C ILE A 21 4.17 4.27 -3.27
N ARG A 22 4.98 5.09 -2.58
CA ARG A 22 6.02 5.92 -3.22
C ARG A 22 7.09 5.09 -3.95
N PHE A 23 7.47 3.95 -3.39
CA PHE A 23 8.54 3.12 -3.93
C PHE A 23 8.05 1.89 -4.69
N CYS A 24 6.75 1.58 -4.70
CA CYS A 24 6.25 0.43 -5.45
C CYS A 24 6.43 0.63 -6.96
N PRO A 25 7.15 -0.26 -7.65
CA PRO A 25 7.39 -0.14 -9.09
C PRO A 25 6.09 -0.23 -9.90
N MET A 26 5.10 -1.00 -9.43
CA MET A 26 3.80 -1.13 -10.08
C MET A 26 3.01 0.18 -10.01
N VAL A 27 2.99 0.85 -8.86
CA VAL A 27 2.35 2.16 -8.70
C VAL A 27 3.04 3.22 -9.56
N ARG A 28 4.37 3.22 -9.60
CA ARG A 28 5.14 4.16 -10.43
C ARG A 28 4.91 3.97 -11.93
N THR A 29 4.58 2.76 -12.36
CA THR A 29 4.17 2.46 -13.74
C THR A 29 2.68 2.71 -14.00
N ARG A 30 2.00 3.43 -13.08
CA ARG A 30 0.57 3.77 -13.11
C ARG A 30 -0.37 2.58 -13.01
N LYS A 31 0.10 1.43 -12.51
CA LYS A 31 -0.80 0.32 -12.15
C LYS A 31 -1.28 0.50 -10.72
N GLU A 32 -2.57 0.23 -10.51
CA GLU A 32 -3.22 0.39 -9.21
C GLU A 32 -3.00 -0.83 -8.30
N ALA A 33 -1.73 -1.14 -8.02
CA ALA A 33 -1.36 -2.28 -7.18
C ALA A 33 -1.55 -2.01 -5.68
N ILE A 34 -1.45 -0.75 -5.25
CA ILE A 34 -1.61 -0.35 -3.84
C ILE A 34 -2.45 0.91 -3.80
N ARG A 35 -3.53 0.90 -3.00
CA ARG A 35 -4.40 2.05 -2.75
C ARG A 35 -4.54 2.28 -1.25
N LEU A 36 -4.90 3.49 -0.83
CA LEU A 36 -5.35 3.74 0.55
C LEU A 36 -6.87 3.51 0.59
N ASP A 37 -7.33 2.71 1.55
CA ASP A 37 -8.76 2.52 1.81
C ASP A 37 -9.34 3.72 2.59
N ASP A 38 -10.67 3.73 2.78
CA ASP A 38 -11.38 4.80 3.51
C ASP A 38 -10.95 4.90 4.99
N GLU A 39 -10.36 3.86 5.55
CA GLU A 39 -9.75 3.85 6.89
C GLU A 39 -8.30 4.39 6.88
N GLY A 40 -7.81 4.80 5.71
CA GLY A 40 -6.46 5.29 5.49
C GLY A 40 -5.40 4.19 5.48
N LYS A 41 -5.75 2.91 5.41
CA LYS A 41 -4.81 1.77 5.41
C LYS A 41 -4.44 1.34 3.99
N ALA A 42 -3.26 0.74 3.83
CA ALA A 42 -2.81 0.25 2.54
C ALA A 42 -3.53 -1.04 2.12
N HIS A 43 -4.20 -1.00 0.97
CA HIS A 43 -4.89 -2.11 0.32
C HIS A 43 -4.10 -2.56 -0.93
N ILE A 44 -3.72 -3.83 -1.00
CA ILE A 44 -3.07 -4.44 -2.17
C ILE A 44 -4.13 -5.07 -3.08
N SER A 45 -4.04 -4.83 -4.39
CA SER A 45 -4.92 -5.41 -5.41
C SER A 45 -4.15 -6.31 -6.39
#